data_AF-A0A1A8Q834-F1
#
_entry.id   AF-A0A1A8Q834-F1
#
_cell.length_a   1.000
_cell.length_b   1.000
_cell.length_c   1.000
_cell.angle_alpha   90.00
_cell.angle_beta   90.00
_cell.angle_gamma   90.00
#
_symmetry.space_group_name_H-M   'P 1'
#
loop_
_entity.id
_entity.type
_entity.pdbx_description
1 polymer ?
#
loop_
_entity_poly.entity_id
_entity_poly.type
_entity_poly.pdbx_seq_one_letter_code
_entity_poly.pdbx_strand_id
1 'polypeptide(L)'
;SACGATSILTTPAEFRSQLFYPCLDRMIQELTHRFSDLGEELMSGIQACNPTTSTFLSELALKGLVNHYGIKLMQEELLVAKHVVKKWLEKERDKTTPTTATEENQ
;
A
#
# COMPACT_ATOMS: atom_id res chain seq x y z
N SER A 1 -4.28 11.12 -43.67
CA SER A 1 -4.85 11.31 -42.31
C SER A 1 -4.00 12.31 -41.55
N ALA A 2 -4.53 13.50 -41.25
CA ALA A 2 -3.82 14.53 -40.50
C ALA A 2 -3.92 14.24 -38.99
N CYS A 3 -3.19 13.24 -38.51
CA CYS A 3 -3.05 12.99 -37.08
C CYS A 3 -2.04 13.99 -36.52
N GLY A 4 -2.49 14.99 -35.76
CA GLY A 4 -1.62 15.92 -35.04
C GLY A 4 -1.69 17.40 -35.43
N ALA A 5 -2.62 17.83 -36.28
CA ALA A 5 -2.86 19.26 -36.48
C ALA A 5 -3.53 19.84 -35.22
N THR A 6 -2.78 20.59 -34.42
CA THR A 6 -3.33 21.31 -33.27
C THR A 6 -4.01 22.59 -33.75
N SER A 7 -5.31 22.71 -33.50
CA SER A 7 -6.02 23.98 -33.61
C SER A 7 -5.37 24.98 -32.65
N ILE A 8 -5.03 26.17 -33.15
CA ILE A 8 -4.57 27.27 -32.30
C ILE A 8 -5.76 27.66 -31.41
N LEU A 9 -5.65 27.41 -30.11
CA LEU A 9 -6.66 27.78 -29.12
C LEU A 9 -6.49 29.27 -28.81
N THR A 10 -7.38 30.10 -29.33
CA THR A 10 -7.22 31.57 -29.30
C THR A 10 -7.95 32.22 -28.14
N THR A 11 -8.94 31.54 -27.57
CA THR A 11 -9.72 32.06 -26.44
C THR A 11 -9.53 31.21 -25.18
N PRO A 12 -9.68 31.81 -23.98
CA PRO A 12 -9.68 31.07 -22.72
C PRO A 12 -10.78 29.99 -22.65
N ALA A 13 -11.93 30.21 -23.30
CA ALA A 13 -13.03 29.25 -23.32
C ALA A 13 -12.69 28.01 -24.17
N GLU A 14 -12.06 28.22 -25.34
CA GLU A 14 -11.54 27.13 -26.19
C GLU A 14 -10.45 26.35 -25.48
N PHE A 15 -9.50 27.04 -24.83
CA PHE A 15 -8.45 26.38 -24.04
C PHE A 15 -9.03 25.48 -22.94
N ARG A 16 -10.02 25.99 -22.20
CA ARG A 16 -10.66 25.24 -21.11
C ARG A 16 -11.38 23.99 -21.61
N SER A 17 -12.21 24.14 -22.64
CA SER A 17 -13.08 23.06 -23.15
C SER A 17 -12.36 22.04 -24.02
N GLN A 18 -11.35 22.45 -24.80
CA GLN A 18 -10.69 21.56 -25.77
C GLN A 18 -9.42 20.91 -25.22
N LEU A 19 -8.79 21.47 -24.18
CA LEU A 19 -7.55 20.95 -23.63
C LEU A 19 -7.64 20.73 -22.12
N PHE A 20 -7.91 21.78 -21.33
CA PHE A 20 -7.76 21.71 -19.88
C PHE A 20 -8.73 20.71 -19.22
N TYR A 21 -10.03 20.84 -19.45
CA TYR A 21 -11.01 19.91 -18.86
C TYR A 21 -10.85 18.48 -19.39
N PRO A 22 -10.68 18.22 -20.70
CA PRO A 22 -10.38 16.87 -21.18
C PRO A 22 -9.12 16.25 -20.56
N CYS A 23 -8.08 17.04 -20.32
CA CYS A 23 -6.89 16.58 -19.62
C CYS A 23 -7.19 16.22 -18.15
N LEU A 24 -7.93 17.05 -17.43
CA LEU A 24 -8.34 16.76 -16.06
C LEU A 24 -9.23 15.52 -15.97
N ASP A 25 -10.22 15.41 -16.85
CA ASP A 25 -11.11 14.25 -16.91
C ASP A 25 -10.31 12.96 -17.13
N ARG A 26 -9.34 13.00 -18.05
CA ARG A 26 -8.45 11.86 -18.30
C ARG A 26 -7.56 11.54 -17.10
N MET A 27 -7.04 12.55 -16.41
CA MET A 27 -6.26 12.35 -15.18
C MET A 27 -7.11 11.70 -14.08
N ILE A 28 -8.34 12.19 -13.88
CA ILE A 28 -9.27 11.64 -12.90
C ILE A 28 -9.61 10.19 -13.26
N GLN A 29 -9.93 9.91 -14.53
CA GLN A 29 -10.26 8.56 -14.99
C GLN A 29 -9.11 7.58 -14.77
N GLU A 30 -7.87 7.97 -15.07
CA GLU A 30 -6.68 7.15 -14.81
C GLU A 30 -6.45 6.91 -13.30
N LEU A 31 -6.67 7.93 -12.46
CA LEU A 31 -6.59 7.77 -11.01
C LEU A 31 -7.65 6.79 -10.50
N THR A 32 -8.91 6.95 -10.91
CA THR A 32 -9.99 6.03 -10.54
C THR A 32 -9.73 4.61 -11.02
N HIS A 33 -9.16 4.44 -12.21
CA HIS A 33 -8.83 3.11 -12.73
C HIS A 33 -7.66 2.45 -11.98
N ARG A 34 -6.60 3.21 -11.66
CA ARG A 34 -5.42 2.68 -10.96
C ARG A 34 -5.64 2.45 -9.47
N PHE A 35 -6.42 3.31 -8.84
CA PHE A 35 -6.83 3.20 -7.44
C PHE A 35 -8.28 2.74 -7.35
N SER A 36 -8.60 1.66 -8.06
CA SER A 36 -9.90 1.00 -7.92
C SER A 36 -10.09 0.48 -6.50
N ASP A 37 -11.34 0.32 -6.08
CA ASP A 37 -11.69 -0.24 -4.76
C ASP A 37 -11.00 -1.59 -4.52
N LEU A 38 -10.91 -2.43 -5.56
CA LEU A 38 -10.15 -3.68 -5.51
C LEU A 38 -8.66 -3.45 -5.27
N GLY A 39 -8.06 -2.48 -5.95
CA GLY A 39 -6.66 -2.10 -5.75
C GLY A 39 -6.40 -1.63 -4.31
N GLU A 40 -7.31 -0.84 -3.74
CA GLU A 40 -7.24 -0.43 -2.33
C GLU A 40 -7.27 -1.62 -1.37
N GLU A 41 -8.24 -2.53 -1.57
CA GLU A 41 -8.37 -3.75 -0.75
C GLU A 41 -7.11 -4.63 -0.82
N LEU A 42 -6.53 -4.80 -2.02
CA LEU A 42 -5.30 -5.57 -2.22
C LEU A 42 -4.10 -4.90 -1.55
N MET A 43 -3.93 -3.58 -1.72
CA MET A 43 -2.85 -2.83 -1.08
C MET A 43 -2.95 -2.88 0.44
N SER A 44 -4.16 -2.75 0.99
CA SER A 44 -4.42 -2.88 2.43
C SER A 44 -3.99 -4.26 2.95
N GLY A 45 -4.35 -5.33 2.23
CA GLY A 45 -3.91 -6.69 2.55
C GLY A 45 -2.40 -6.88 2.48
N ILE A 46 -1.73 -6.32 1.46
CA ILE A 46 -0.26 -6.36 1.33
C ILE A 46 0.40 -5.64 2.52
N GLN A 47 -0.11 -4.47 2.91
CA GLN A 47 0.41 -3.74 4.07
C GLN A 47 0.18 -4.51 5.38
N ALA A 48 -0.92 -5.26 5.49
CA ALA A 48 -1.19 -6.13 6.63
C ALA A 48 -0.21 -7.32 6.73
N CYS A 49 0.54 -7.65 5.68
CA CYS A 49 1.61 -8.65 5.76
C CYS A 49 2.92 -8.09 6.36
N ASN A 50 3.02 -6.78 6.57
CA ASN A 50 4.20 -6.15 7.17
C ASN A 50 4.08 -6.14 8.71
N PRO A 51 5.04 -6.73 9.45
CA PRO A 51 5.00 -6.81 10.91
C PRO A 51 5.13 -5.49 11.68
N THR A 52 5.48 -4.39 10.99
CA THR A 52 5.53 -3.06 11.62
C THR A 52 4.19 -2.32 11.58
N THR A 53 3.20 -2.82 10.84
CA THR A 53 1.89 -2.16 10.73
C THR A 53 1.00 -2.54 11.91
N SER A 54 0.11 -1.62 12.31
CA SER A 54 -0.88 -1.88 13.36
C SER A 54 -1.91 -2.94 12.96
N THR A 55 -2.06 -3.18 11.65
CA THR A 55 -2.97 -4.16 11.06
C THR A 55 -2.30 -5.50 10.74
N PHE A 56 -1.08 -5.75 11.24
CA PHE A 56 -0.32 -6.96 10.94
C PHE A 56 -1.15 -8.24 11.12
N LEU A 57 -1.30 -9.00 10.04
CA LEU A 57 -2.08 -10.24 9.94
C LEU A 57 -3.50 -10.10 10.54
N SER A 58 -4.12 -8.94 10.40
CA SER A 58 -5.53 -8.72 10.72
C SER A 58 -6.42 -9.35 9.67
N GLU A 59 -7.40 -10.14 10.09
CA GLU A 59 -8.35 -10.79 9.19
C GLU A 59 -9.13 -9.79 8.34
N LEU A 60 -9.53 -8.66 8.95
CA LEU A 60 -10.27 -7.61 8.24
C LEU A 60 -9.43 -7.00 7.12
N ALA A 61 -8.13 -6.77 7.36
CA ALA A 61 -7.24 -6.19 6.38
C ALA A 61 -6.83 -7.20 5.29
N LEU A 62 -6.73 -8.49 5.62
CA LEU A 62 -6.38 -9.55 4.67
C LEU A 62 -7.57 -9.99 3.79
N LYS A 63 -8.81 -9.71 4.20
CA LYS A 63 -10.03 -10.22 3.55
C LYS A 63 -10.05 -10.03 2.03
N GLY A 64 -9.78 -8.81 1.55
CA GLY A 64 -9.79 -8.51 0.11
C GLY A 64 -8.74 -9.31 -0.66
N LEU A 65 -7.52 -9.36 -0.13
CA LEU A 65 -6.41 -10.13 -0.69
C LEU A 65 -6.71 -11.62 -0.77
N VAL A 66 -7.25 -12.18 0.31
CA VAL A 66 -7.53 -13.61 0.44
C VAL A 66 -8.67 -14.03 -0.49
N ASN A 67 -9.73 -13.23 -0.56
CA ASN A 67 -10.84 -13.47 -1.47
C ASN A 67 -10.40 -13.37 -2.94
N HIS A 68 -9.58 -12.39 -3.29
CA HIS A 68 -9.13 -12.17 -4.66
C HIS A 68 -8.30 -13.35 -5.19
N TYR A 69 -7.43 -13.92 -4.36
CA TYR A 69 -6.56 -15.04 -4.74
C TYR A 69 -7.13 -16.42 -4.38
N GLY A 70 -8.34 -16.50 -3.83
CA GLY A 70 -8.97 -17.77 -3.43
C GLY A 70 -8.20 -18.51 -2.32
N ILE A 71 -7.53 -17.76 -1.45
CA ILE A 71 -6.77 -18.31 -0.32
C ILE A 71 -7.77 -18.68 0.78
N LYS A 72 -7.52 -19.77 1.51
CA LYS A 72 -8.27 -20.09 2.72
C LYS A 72 -7.46 -19.66 3.93
N LEU A 73 -7.95 -18.67 4.67
CA LEU A 73 -7.35 -18.25 5.93
C LEU A 73 -7.67 -19.24 7.05
N MET A 74 -6.64 -19.69 7.76
CA MET A 74 -6.76 -20.45 9.00
C MET A 74 -6.36 -19.56 10.18
N GLN A 75 -7.22 -19.47 11.19
CA GLN A 75 -6.96 -18.61 12.34
C GLN A 75 -5.76 -19.09 13.14
N GLU A 76 -5.57 -20.40 13.23
CA GLU A 76 -4.46 -21.04 13.91
C GLU A 76 -3.12 -20.65 13.26
N GLU A 77 -3.06 -20.65 11.92
CA GLU A 77 -1.87 -20.22 11.16
C GLU A 77 -1.54 -18.75 11.41
N LEU A 78 -2.55 -17.87 11.44
CA LEU A 78 -2.36 -16.45 11.74
C LEU A 78 -1.82 -16.23 13.16
N LEU A 79 -2.35 -16.95 14.15
CA LEU A 79 -1.90 -16.85 15.54
C LEU A 79 -0.45 -17.31 15.70
N VAL A 80 -0.09 -18.44 15.08
CA VAL A 80 1.28 -18.96 15.09
C VAL A 80 2.22 -17.99 14.39
N ALA A 81 1.86 -17.50 13.20
CA ALA A 81 2.68 -16.53 12.45
C ALA A 81 2.91 -15.25 13.26
N LYS A 82 1.86 -14.69 13.87
CA LYS A 82 1.99 -13.52 14.76
C LYS A 82 2.94 -13.79 15.93
N HIS A 83 2.81 -14.95 16.58
CA HIS A 83 3.66 -15.31 17.71
C HIS A 83 5.13 -15.46 17.29
N VAL A 84 5.41 -16.18 16.20
CA VAL A 84 6.76 -16.40 15.68
C VAL A 84 7.44 -15.09 15.33
N VAL A 85 6.73 -14.20 14.61
CA VAL A 85 7.28 -12.90 14.22
C VAL A 85 7.49 -12.00 15.44
N LYS A 86 6.58 -12.00 16.41
CA LYS A 86 6.76 -11.29 17.68
C LYS A 86 8.04 -11.74 18.39
N LYS A 87 8.27 -13.06 18.50
CA LYS A 87 9.48 -13.63 19.13
C LYS A 87 10.75 -13.26 18.37
N TRP A 88 10.69 -13.26 17.04
CA TRP A 88 11.81 -12.84 16.21
C TRP A 88 12.14 -11.34 16.42
N LEU A 89 11.14 -10.47 16.45
CA LEU A 89 11.33 -9.04 16.70
C LEU A 89 11.88 -8.74 18.11
N GLU A 90 11.41 -9.45 19.14
CA GLU A 90 11.94 -9.37 20.50
C GLU A 90 13.45 -9.71 20.51
N LYS A 91 13.83 -10.82 19.86
CA LYS A 91 15.23 -11.27 19.76
C LYS A 91 16.13 -10.28 19.00
N GLU A 92 15.63 -9.65 17.93
CA GLU A 92 16.39 -8.64 17.18
C GLU A 92 16.59 -7.34 17.98
N ARG A 93 15.63 -6.97 18.85
CA ARG A 93 15.81 -5.83 19.78
C ARG A 93 16.87 -6.12 20.85
N ASP A 94 16.88 -7.32 21.41
CA ASP A 94 17.84 -7.69 22.45
C ASP A 94 19.30 -7.69 21.93
N LYS A 95 19.50 -7.93 20.63
CA LYS A 95 20.81 -7.83 19.97
C LYS A 95 21.30 -6.39 19.75
N THR A 96 20.39 -5.40 19.75
CA THR A 96 20.71 -4.00 19.45
C THR A 96 20.90 -3.13 20.69
N THR A 97 20.59 -3.62 21.89
CA THR A 97 21.08 -3.06 23.15
C THR A 97 22.54 -3.49 23.39
N PRO A 98 23.53 -2.59 23.35
CA PRO A 98 24.89 -2.92 23.74
C PRO A 98 24.93 -3.13 25.24
N THR A 99 25.58 -4.21 25.66
CA THR A 99 26.18 -4.38 26.98
C THR A 99 27.00 -3.14 27.35
N THR A 100 26.36 -2.18 28.02
CA THR A 100 27.05 -1.23 28.90
C THR A 100 27.14 -1.91 30.26
N ALA A 101 28.01 -2.92 30.34
CA ALA A 101 28.52 -3.39 31.61
C ALA A 101 29.69 -2.48 31.95
N THR A 102 29.40 -1.52 32.82
CA THR A 102 30.26 -0.99 33.87
C THR A 102 31.60 -1.73 34.03
N GLU A 103 32.69 -1.17 33.52
CA GLU A 103 34.03 -1.41 34.09
C GLU A 103 34.22 -0.38 35.20
N GLU A 104 33.71 -0.71 36.39
CA GLU A 104 34.13 -0.11 37.65
C GLU A 104 35.31 -0.92 38.21
N ASN A 105 36.42 -0.22 38.46
CA ASN A 105 37.47 -0.49 39.45
C ASN A 105 38.01 -1.92 39.61
N GLN A 106 39.26 -2.12 39.18
CA GLN A 106 40.37 -2.50 40.07
C GLN A 106 41.73 -2.20 39.44
#